data_AF-A0A1D5RLR1-F1
#
_entry.id   AF-A0A1D5RLR1-F1
#
_cell.length_a   1.000
_cell.length_b   1.000
_cell.length_c   1.000
_cell.angle_alpha   90.00
_cell.angle_beta   90.00
_cell.angle_gamma   90.00
#
_symmetry.space_group_name_H-M   'P 1'
#
loop_
_entity.id
_entity.type
_entity.pdbx_description
1 polymer ?
#
loop_
_entity_poly.entity_id
_entity_poly.type
_entity_poly.pdbx_seq_one_letter_code
_entity_poly.pdbx_strand_id
1 'polypeptide(L)' 'MGDKPIWEQIGSSFIQHYYQLFDNDRTQLGAIYIDASCLTWEGQQFQGKAAIVEKLSSLPF' A
#
# COMPACT_ATOMS: atom_id res chain seq x y z
N MET A 1 8.34 27.76 -14.36
CA MET A 1 8.19 26.39 -13.85
C MET A 1 6.72 26.22 -13.55
N GLY A 2 5.98 25.44 -14.34
CA GLY A 2 4.56 25.21 -14.08
C GLY A 2 4.41 24.41 -12.78
N ASP A 3 3.48 24.82 -11.93
CA ASP A 3 3.16 24.09 -10.71
C ASP A 3 2.91 22.61 -11.02
N LYS A 4 3.48 21.73 -10.18
CA LYS A 4 3.27 20.29 -10.31
C LYS A 4 1.77 20.01 -10.20
N PRO A 5 1.21 19.20 -11.10
CA PRO A 5 -0.21 18.91 -11.07
C PRO A 5 -0.61 18.21 -9.77
N ILE A 6 -1.83 18.46 -9.31
CA ILE A 6 -2.36 17.95 -8.02
C ILE A 6 -2.23 16.42 -7.91
N TRP A 7 -2.47 15.69 -9.00
CA TRP A 7 -2.35 14.22 -9.01
C TRP A 7 -0.91 13.75 -8.74
N GLU A 8 0.11 14.52 -9.16
CA GLU A 8 1.52 14.18 -8.93
C GLU A 8 1.87 14.36 -7.45
N GLN A 9 1.37 15.43 -6.83
CA GLN A 9 1.52 15.66 -5.40
C GLN A 9 0.86 14.53 -4.58
N ILE A 10 -0.41 14.21 -4.89
CA ILE A 10 -1.14 13.15 -4.18
C ILE A 10 -0.45 11.80 -4.36
N GLY A 11 -0.07 11.44 -5.59
CA GLY A 11 0.61 10.19 -5.88
C GLY A 11 1.95 10.08 -5.15
N SER A 12 2.76 11.15 -5.17
CA SER A 12 4.07 11.17 -4.51
C SER A 12 3.94 11.03 -2.99
N SER A 13 3.02 11.78 -2.37
CA SER A 13 2.75 11.67 -0.93
C SER A 13 2.21 10.30 -0.54
N PHE A 14 1.34 9.71 -1.37
CA PHE A 14 0.83 8.37 -1.14
C PHE A 14 1.94 7.32 -1.20
N ILE A 15 2.81 7.37 -2.22
CA ILE A 15 3.95 6.45 -2.36
C ILE A 15 4.87 6.56 -1.14
N GLN A 16 5.22 7.79 -0.74
CA GLN A 16 6.07 8.00 0.43
C GLN A 16 5.44 7.43 1.71
N HIS A 17 4.15 7.69 1.93
CA HIS A 17 3.43 7.15 3.07
C HIS A 17 3.34 5.62 3.04
N TYR A 18 3.09 5.03 1.88
CA TYR A 18 3.03 3.58 1.67
C TYR A 18 4.34 2.91 2.09
N TYR A 19 5.47 3.35 1.53
CA TYR A 19 6.77 2.75 1.84
C TYR A 19 7.20 3.00 3.29
N GLN A 20 6.89 4.17 3.86
CA GLN A 20 7.12 4.42 5.28
C GLN A 20 6.39 3.41 6.17
N LEU A 21 5.10 3.14 5.92
CA LEU A 21 4.38 2.11 6.66
C LEU A 21 4.96 0.72 6.40
N PHE A 22 5.31 0.43 5.16
CA PHE A 22 5.85 -0.88 4.76
C PHE A 22 7.18 -1.24 5.44
N ASP A 23 8.05 -0.25 5.62
CA ASP A 23 9.37 -0.43 6.22
C ASP A 23 9.32 -0.41 7.76
N ASN A 24 8.43 0.39 8.36
CA ASN A 24 8.36 0.56 9.82
C ASN A 24 7.35 -0.37 10.49
N ASP A 25 6.12 -0.45 9.97
CA ASP A 25 5.03 -1.23 10.56
C ASP A 25 3.97 -1.63 9.53
N ARG A 26 4.13 -2.86 8.98
CA ARG A 26 3.23 -3.41 7.95
C ARG A 26 1.82 -3.66 8.44
N THR A 27 1.59 -3.76 9.75
CA THR A 27 0.25 -3.96 10.29
C THR A 27 -0.64 -2.75 10.03
N GLN A 28 -0.04 -1.57 9.93
CA GLN A 28 -0.73 -0.31 9.64
C GLN A 28 -1.11 -0.14 8.16
N LEU A 29 -0.54 -0.94 7.25
CA LEU A 29 -0.95 -0.92 5.83
C LEU A 29 -2.43 -1.28 5.66
N GLY A 30 -3.05 -1.94 6.64
CA GLY A 30 -4.49 -2.13 6.62
C GLY A 30 -5.29 -0.83 6.54
N ALA A 31 -4.78 0.29 7.02
CA ALA A 31 -5.50 1.57 6.99
C ALA A 31 -5.69 2.13 5.56
N ILE A 32 -4.80 1.80 4.64
CA ILE A 32 -4.82 2.29 3.25
C ILE A 32 -5.55 1.34 2.29
N TYR A 33 -5.88 0.13 2.74
CA TYR A 33 -6.69 -0.85 1.99
C TYR A 33 -8.13 -0.87 2.50
N ILE A 34 -9.05 -1.21 1.60
CA ILE A 34 -10.48 -1.38 1.89
C ILE A 34 -10.90 -2.83 1.60
N ASP A 35 -12.11 -3.22 2.01
CA ASP A 35 -12.61 -4.59 1.82
C ASP A 35 -12.75 -5.00 0.35
N ALA A 36 -12.87 -4.02 -0.56
CA ALA A 36 -12.90 -4.24 -2.01
C ALA A 36 -11.51 -4.16 -2.67
N SER A 37 -10.43 -3.97 -1.91
CA SER A 37 -9.07 -3.90 -2.46
C SER A 37 -8.59 -5.27 -2.96
N CYS A 38 -7.79 -5.26 -4.02
CA CYS A 38 -7.12 -6.44 -4.54
C CYS A 38 -5.61 -6.17 -4.66
N LEU A 39 -4.79 -7.08 -4.15
CA LEU A 39 -3.34 -7.10 -4.31
C LEU A 39 -2.94 -8.33 -5.13
N THR A 40 -2.05 -8.16 -6.10
CA THR A 40 -1.35 -9.27 -6.75
C THR A 40 0.11 -9.21 -6.34
N TRP A 41 0.63 -10.27 -5.72
CA TRP A 41 2.02 -10.38 -5.28
C TRP A 41 2.63 -11.65 -5.87
N GLU A 42 3.66 -11.53 -6.71
CA GLU A 42 4.36 -12.66 -7.36
C GLU A 42 3.40 -13.68 -8.02
N GLY A 43 2.33 -13.19 -8.67
CA GLY A 43 1.33 -14.02 -9.35
C GLY A 43 0.21 -14.58 -8.45
N GLN A 44 0.28 -14.39 -7.14
CA GLN A 44 -0.81 -14.73 -6.21
C GLN A 44 -1.72 -13.52 -5.98
N GLN A 45 -3.04 -13.75 -5.98
CA GLN A 45 -4.04 -12.70 -5.76
C GLN A 45 -4.60 -12.77 -4.33
N PHE A 46 -4.75 -11.61 -3.71
CA PHE A 46 -5.29 -11.43 -2.36
C PHE A 46 -6.40 -10.37 -2.43
N GLN A 47 -7.62 -10.79 -2.11
CA GLN A 47 -8.79 -9.92 -2.10
C GLN A 47 -9.17 -9.56 -0.66
N GLY A 48 -9.44 -8.29 -0.44
CA GLY A 48 -9.86 -7.73 0.83
C GLY A 48 -8.70 -7.37 1.74
N LYS A 49 -8.92 -6.32 2.54
CA LYS A 49 -7.95 -5.76 3.48
C LYS A 49 -7.28 -6.81 4.37
N ALA A 50 -8.04 -7.75 4.93
CA ALA A 50 -7.50 -8.76 5.84
C ALA A 50 -6.46 -9.66 5.17
N ALA A 51 -6.78 -10.24 4.01
CA ALA A 51 -5.87 -11.11 3.26
C ALA A 51 -4.63 -10.36 2.77
N ILE A 52 -4.79 -9.09 2.38
CA ILE A 52 -3.69 -8.23 1.96
C ILE A 52 -2.73 -7.99 3.13
N VAL A 53 -3.23 -7.55 4.29
CA VAL A 53 -2.38 -7.25 5.46
C VAL A 53 -1.68 -8.50 5.97
N GLU A 54 -2.38 -9.64 6.00
CA GLU A 54 -1.77 -10.92 6.36
C GLU A 54 -0.61 -11.28 5.44
N LYS A 55 -0.81 -11.17 4.11
CA LYS A 55 0.26 -11.42 3.14
C LYS A 55 1.45 -10.47 3.33
N LEU A 56 1.19 -9.17 3.47
CA LEU A 56 2.25 -8.17 3.63
C LEU A 56 3.04 -8.36 4.93
N SER A 57 2.35 -8.77 6.00
CA SER A 57 2.98 -9.07 7.29
C SER A 57 3.78 -10.38 7.28
N SER A 58 3.44 -11.32 6.39
CA SER A 58 4.14 -12.61 6.27
C SER A 58 5.43 -12.54 5.45
N LEU A 59 5.76 -11.38 4.86
CA LEU A 59 6.94 -11.25 4.01
C LEU A 59 8.23 -11.27 4.86
N PRO A 60 9.27 -12.01 4.45
CA PRO A 60 10.43 -12.33 5.30
C PRO A 60 11.50 -11.23 5.39
N PHE A 61 11.12 -9.95 5.33
CA PHE A 61 12.04 -8.81 5.43
C PHE A 61 11.56 -7.80 6.48
#